data_AF-A0AAU6NZX2-F1
#
_entry.id   AF-A0AAU6NZX2-F1
#
_cell.length_a   1.000
_cell.length_b   1.000
_cell.length_c   1.000
_cell.angle_alpha   90.00
_cell.angle_beta   90.00
_cell.angle_gamma   90.00
#
_symmetry.space_group_name_H-M   'P 1'
#
loop_
_entity.id
_entity.type
_entity.pdbx_description
1 polymer ?
#
loop_
_entity_poly.entity_id
_entity_poly.type
_entity_poly.pdbx_seq_one_letter_code
_entity_poly.pdbx_strand_id
1 'polypeptide(L)'
;MKFIHRLGFYLGGFSIGLVFLFFFLNGKKVSCDYGPEARVKKNINTKPLKFNANIESKVLSGELDSLLIDKILKEGDVIFSKSTPRSTPCGIYYIKGSIDDKSVSLQVENCDSIATVKAFNWE
;
A
#
# COMPACT_ATOMS: atom_id res chain seq x y z
N MET A 1 -0.41 -47.48 -8.53
CA MET A 1 -1.15 -46.73 -7.48
C MET A 1 -2.30 -45.96 -8.13
N LYS A 2 -3.49 -45.91 -7.51
CA LYS A 2 -4.63 -45.14 -8.03
C LYS A 2 -4.42 -43.64 -7.79
N PHE A 3 -4.93 -42.78 -8.68
CA PHE A 3 -4.84 -41.32 -8.56
C PHE A 3 -5.28 -40.80 -7.19
N ILE A 4 -6.36 -41.36 -6.65
CA ILE A 4 -6.92 -41.01 -5.33
C ILE A 4 -5.88 -41.16 -4.21
N HIS A 5 -5.02 -42.18 -4.25
CA HIS A 5 -4.01 -42.38 -3.22
C HIS A 5 -2.94 -41.28 -3.29
N ARG A 6 -2.51 -40.92 -4.50
CA ARG A 6 -1.54 -39.82 -4.71
C ARG A 6 -2.12 -38.48 -4.25
N LEU A 7 -3.39 -38.22 -4.55
CA LEU A 7 -4.09 -37.02 -4.11
C LEU A 7 -4.22 -36.99 -2.58
N GLY A 8 -4.58 -38.12 -1.95
CA GLY A 8 -4.68 -38.25 -0.49
C GLY A 8 -3.36 -37.98 0.22
N PHE A 9 -2.25 -38.54 -0.27
CA PHE A 9 -0.92 -38.26 0.30
C PHE A 9 -0.51 -36.80 0.15
N TYR A 10 -0.80 -36.18 -1.01
CA TYR A 10 -0.49 -34.76 -1.24
C TYR A 10 -1.29 -33.84 -0.32
N LEU A 11 -2.61 -34.05 -0.24
CA LEU A 11 -3.48 -33.25 0.63
C LEU A 11 -3.18 -33.47 2.11
N GLY A 12 -2.89 -34.70 2.52
CA GLY A 12 -2.49 -35.00 3.90
C GLY A 12 -1.21 -34.26 4.30
N GLY A 13 -0.16 -34.32 3.48
CA GLY A 13 1.07 -33.56 3.70
C GLY A 13 0.85 -32.05 3.68
N PHE A 14 0.04 -31.55 2.73
CA PHE A 14 -0.31 -30.14 2.63
C PHE A 14 -1.05 -29.64 3.87
N SER A 15 -2.02 -30.40 4.38
CA SER A 15 -2.77 -30.07 5.60
C SER A 15 -1.85 -30.00 6.84
N ILE A 16 -0.93 -30.96 6.99
CA ILE A 16 0.07 -30.92 8.07
C ILE A 16 0.95 -29.66 7.94
N GLY A 17 1.36 -29.31 6.72
CA GLY A 17 2.09 -28.09 6.43
C GLY A 17 1.33 -26.82 6.80
N LEU A 18 0.02 -26.75 6.53
CA LEU A 18 -0.82 -25.61 6.91
C LEU A 18 -0.94 -25.44 8.43
N VAL A 19 -1.04 -26.53 9.19
CA VAL A 19 -1.06 -26.48 10.66
C VAL A 19 0.26 -25.93 11.19
N PHE A 20 1.39 -26.41 10.67
CA PHE A 20 2.71 -25.90 11.05
C PHE A 20 2.88 -24.41 10.72
N LEU A 21 2.49 -24.01 9.50
CA LEU A 21 2.51 -22.62 9.06
C LEU A 21 1.66 -21.74 9.97
N PHE A 22 0.46 -22.19 10.35
CA PHE A 22 -0.43 -21.46 11.25
C PHE A 22 0.29 -21.11 12.55
N PHE A 23 0.90 -22.07 13.24
CA PHE A 23 1.64 -21.77 14.47
C PHE A 23 2.82 -20.81 14.27
N PHE A 24 3.53 -20.90 13.15
CA PHE A 24 4.68 -20.02 12.88
C PHE A 24 4.30 -18.58 12.54
N LEU A 25 3.19 -18.40 11.82
CA LEU A 25 2.67 -17.08 11.45
C LEU A 25 1.79 -16.47 12.55
N ASN A 26 1.22 -17.30 13.44
CA ASN A 26 0.38 -16.81 14.52
C ASN A 26 1.19 -15.88 15.45
N GLY A 27 0.63 -14.71 15.75
CA GLY A 27 1.30 -13.66 16.53
C GLY A 27 2.32 -12.81 15.77
N LYS A 28 2.73 -13.19 14.54
CA LYS A 28 3.54 -12.31 13.68
C LYS A 28 2.60 -11.46 12.81
N LYS A 29 2.79 -10.13 12.82
CA LYS A 29 2.08 -9.19 11.94
C LYS A 29 2.61 -9.27 10.50
N VAL A 30 2.60 -10.47 9.92
CA VAL A 30 3.06 -10.71 8.54
C VAL A 30 2.03 -10.15 7.56
N SER A 31 2.46 -9.24 6.69
CA SER A 31 1.63 -8.73 5.59
C SER A 31 2.09 -9.37 4.27
N CYS A 32 1.15 -10.02 3.57
CA CYS A 32 1.38 -10.67 2.29
C CYS A 32 1.16 -9.69 1.11
N ASP A 33 1.95 -8.62 1.08
CA ASP A 33 1.83 -7.54 0.08
C ASP A 33 2.47 -7.93 -1.27
N TYR A 34 1.95 -8.99 -1.91
CA TYR A 34 2.47 -9.47 -3.19
C TYR A 34 1.88 -8.75 -4.41
N GLY A 35 0.68 -8.18 -4.26
CA GLY A 35 0.00 -7.44 -5.33
C GLY A 35 0.72 -6.13 -5.68
N PRO A 36 0.64 -5.66 -6.94
CA PRO A 36 1.31 -4.43 -7.38
C PRO A 36 0.96 -3.21 -6.51
N GLU A 37 -0.32 -3.01 -6.20
CA GLU A 37 -0.76 -1.88 -5.36
C GLU A 37 -0.26 -2.01 -3.93
N ALA A 38 -0.42 -3.20 -3.33
CA ALA A 38 0.04 -3.46 -1.97
C ALA A 38 1.55 -3.22 -1.83
N ARG A 39 2.34 -3.57 -2.84
CA ARG A 39 3.79 -3.27 -2.88
C ARG A 39 4.08 -1.78 -2.90
N VAL A 40 3.38 -1.02 -3.74
CA VAL A 40 3.55 0.44 -3.82
C VAL A 40 3.17 1.09 -2.49
N LYS A 41 1.99 0.75 -1.95
CA LYS A 41 1.52 1.28 -0.66
C LYS A 41 2.49 0.93 0.46
N LYS A 42 2.91 -0.34 0.59
CA LYS A 42 3.90 -0.75 1.58
C LYS A 42 5.19 0.06 1.44
N ASN A 43 5.70 0.19 0.22
CA ASN A 43 6.95 0.89 -0.04
C ASN A 43 6.89 2.38 0.36
N ILE A 44 5.79 3.06 0.05
CA ILE A 44 5.55 4.45 0.46
C ILE A 44 5.42 4.54 2.00
N ASN A 45 4.59 3.70 2.61
CA ASN A 45 4.31 3.73 4.06
C ASN A 45 5.52 3.34 4.93
N THR A 46 6.50 2.61 4.38
CA THR A 46 7.74 2.27 5.12
C THR A 46 8.78 3.39 5.14
N LYS A 47 8.57 4.46 4.38
CA LYS A 47 9.53 5.57 4.24
C LYS A 47 9.08 6.77 5.08
N PRO A 48 10.01 7.62 5.52
CA PRO A 48 9.66 8.92 6.10
C PRO A 48 8.88 9.75 5.06
N LEU A 49 7.70 10.21 5.49
CA LEU A 49 6.81 11.04 4.68
C LEU A 49 7.24 12.51 4.80
N LYS A 50 7.35 13.19 3.65
CA LYS A 50 7.57 14.63 3.55
C LYS A 50 6.40 15.28 2.84
N PHE A 51 6.14 16.55 3.17
CA PHE A 51 5.15 17.35 2.49
C PHE A 51 5.86 18.37 1.60
N ASN A 52 5.33 18.61 0.41
CA ASN A 52 5.70 19.77 -0.38
C ASN A 52 5.23 21.05 0.36
N ALA A 53 5.91 22.18 0.16
CA ALA A 53 5.62 23.44 0.85
C ALA A 53 4.14 23.84 0.82
N ASN A 54 3.45 23.60 -0.31
CA ASN A 54 2.03 23.89 -0.48
C ASN A 54 1.11 22.98 0.35
N ILE A 55 1.51 21.75 0.61
CA ILE A 55 0.75 20.80 1.44
C ILE A 55 1.11 21.03 2.90
N GLU A 56 2.39 21.27 3.19
CA GLU A 56 2.85 21.60 4.53
C GLU A 56 2.15 22.83 5.09
N SER A 57 2.01 23.91 4.30
CA SER A 57 1.26 25.10 4.73
C SER A 57 -0.23 24.82 5.01
N LYS A 58 -0.87 23.95 4.23
CA LYS A 58 -2.26 23.52 4.44
C LYS A 58 -2.43 22.64 5.68
N VAL A 59 -1.44 21.80 5.97
CA VAL A 59 -1.43 20.98 7.19
C VAL A 59 -1.21 21.86 8.42
N LEU A 60 -0.27 22.81 8.34
CA LEU A 60 0.03 23.73 9.45
C LEU A 60 -1.09 24.73 9.73
N SER A 61 -1.84 25.15 8.71
CA SER A 61 -3.02 26.02 8.87
C SER A 61 -4.27 25.27 9.33
N GLY A 62 -4.23 23.93 9.39
CA GLY A 62 -5.36 23.09 9.78
C GLY A 62 -6.40 22.86 8.67
N GLU A 63 -6.14 23.31 7.44
CA GLU A 63 -7.00 23.06 6.27
C GLU A 63 -6.98 21.59 5.83
N LEU A 64 -5.85 20.91 6.05
CA LEU A 64 -5.67 19.49 5.74
C LEU A 64 -5.20 18.73 6.97
N ASP A 65 -5.90 17.65 7.31
CA ASP A 65 -5.47 16.76 8.38
C ASP A 65 -4.44 15.74 7.86
N SER A 66 -3.29 15.68 8.52
CA SER A 66 -2.25 14.69 8.25
C SER A 66 -2.73 13.23 8.45
N LEU A 67 -3.68 13.00 9.37
CA LEU A 67 -4.27 11.68 9.59
C LEU A 67 -5.14 11.23 8.40
N LEU A 68 -5.81 12.17 7.72
CA LEU A 68 -6.56 11.87 6.50
C LEU A 68 -5.62 11.48 5.35
N ILE A 69 -4.47 12.16 5.22
CA ILE A 69 -3.46 11.80 4.23
C ILE A 69 -2.91 10.39 4.52
N ASP A 70 -2.56 10.10 5.77
CA ASP A 70 -2.08 8.76 6.19
C ASP A 70 -3.12 7.67 5.91
N LYS A 71 -4.40 7.96 6.18
CA LYS A 71 -5.51 7.05 5.86
C LYS A 71 -5.58 6.73 4.37
N ILE A 72 -5.53 7.75 3.51
CA ILE A 72 -5.54 7.57 2.04
C ILE A 72 -4.32 6.76 1.58
N LEU A 73 -3.14 7.00 2.14
CA LEU A 73 -1.92 6.26 1.80
C LEU A 73 -2.00 4.77 2.14
N LYS A 74 -2.77 4.40 3.17
CA LYS A 74 -2.96 3.01 3.61
C LYS A 74 -4.09 2.32 2.85
N GLU A 75 -5.23 2.99 2.76
CA GLU A 75 -6.48 2.38 2.30
C GLU A 75 -6.80 2.67 0.84
N GLY A 76 -6.25 3.73 0.25
CA GLY A 76 -6.56 4.15 -1.11
C GLY A 76 -6.07 3.21 -2.22
N ASP A 77 -6.57 3.46 -3.42
CA ASP A 77 -6.29 2.69 -4.63
C ASP A 77 -5.25 3.39 -5.49
N VAL A 78 -4.28 2.64 -6.00
CA VAL A 78 -3.20 3.19 -6.84
C VAL A 78 -3.65 3.22 -8.29
N ILE A 79 -3.84 4.41 -8.85
CA ILE A 79 -4.25 4.60 -10.23
C ILE A 79 -3.00 4.54 -11.14
N PHE A 80 -2.59 3.32 -11.52
CA PHE A 80 -1.40 3.10 -12.35
C PHE A 80 -1.47 3.80 -13.71
N SER A 81 -2.67 3.95 -14.28
CA SER A 81 -2.86 4.63 -15.59
C SER A 81 -2.50 6.11 -15.57
N LYS A 82 -2.62 6.77 -14.41
CA LYS A 82 -2.19 8.17 -14.21
C LYS A 82 -0.76 8.27 -13.67
N SER A 83 -0.21 7.18 -13.17
CA SER A 83 1.10 7.13 -12.49
C SER A 83 2.26 6.97 -13.46
N THR A 84 3.44 7.45 -13.08
CA THR A 84 4.72 7.26 -13.79
C THR A 84 5.74 6.57 -12.87
N PRO A 85 5.60 5.26 -12.59
CA PRO A 85 6.42 4.53 -11.60
C PRO A 85 7.92 4.52 -11.88
N ARG A 86 8.32 4.64 -13.16
CA ARG A 86 9.71 4.56 -13.63
C ARG A 86 10.31 5.92 -14.01
N SER A 87 9.71 7.01 -13.53
CA SER A 87 10.25 8.35 -13.75
C SER A 87 11.57 8.54 -13.00
N THR A 88 12.50 9.29 -13.59
CA THR A 88 13.77 9.70 -12.97
C THR A 88 13.65 11.15 -12.50
N PRO A 89 14.14 11.51 -11.29
CA PRO A 89 14.85 10.67 -10.31
C PRO A 89 13.93 9.79 -9.43
N CYS A 90 12.62 10.07 -9.37
CA CYS A 90 11.68 9.36 -8.51
C CYS A 90 10.38 9.04 -9.26
N GLY A 91 9.74 7.93 -8.89
CA GLY A 91 8.45 7.53 -9.46
C GLY A 91 7.29 8.35 -8.89
N ILE A 92 6.33 8.71 -9.73
CA ILE A 92 5.14 9.46 -9.30
C ILE A 92 3.93 8.53 -9.29
N TYR A 93 3.23 8.47 -8.17
CA TYR A 93 2.05 7.64 -7.96
C TYR A 93 0.83 8.52 -7.67
N TYR A 94 -0.29 8.17 -8.30
CA TYR A 94 -1.59 8.75 -8.01
C TYR A 94 -2.39 7.77 -7.19
N ILE A 95 -2.83 8.20 -6.00
CA ILE A 95 -3.59 7.37 -5.06
C ILE A 95 -4.95 8.03 -4.89
N LYS A 96 -6.01 7.29 -5.18
CA LYS A 96 -7.39 7.73 -5.01
C LYS A 96 -7.94 7.18 -3.70
N GLY A 97 -8.63 8.03 -2.93
CA GLY A 97 -9.32 7.65 -1.71
C GLY A 97 -10.73 8.25 -1.65
N SER A 98 -11.43 7.94 -0.56
CA SER A 98 -12.72 8.55 -0.23
C SER A 98 -12.69 9.05 1.21
N ILE A 99 -13.16 10.28 1.42
CA ILE A 99 -13.36 10.89 2.74
C ILE A 99 -14.80 11.39 2.78
N ASP A 100 -15.61 10.88 3.71
CA ASP A 100 -17.02 11.27 3.88
C ASP A 100 -17.81 11.29 2.56
N ASP A 101 -17.68 10.19 1.79
CA ASP A 101 -18.27 9.98 0.47
C ASP A 101 -17.80 10.94 -0.65
N LYS A 102 -16.76 11.75 -0.39
CA LYS A 102 -16.11 12.59 -1.39
C LYS A 102 -14.84 11.93 -1.89
N SER A 103 -14.70 11.85 -3.21
CA SER A 103 -13.48 11.37 -3.83
C SER A 103 -12.33 12.35 -3.63
N VAL A 104 -11.17 11.80 -3.30
CA VAL A 104 -9.93 12.57 -3.15
C VAL A 104 -8.81 11.88 -3.90
N SER A 105 -7.89 12.69 -4.41
CA SER A 105 -6.70 12.21 -5.10
C SER A 105 -5.45 12.81 -4.49
N LEU A 106 -4.46 11.95 -4.28
CA LEU A 106 -3.15 12.26 -3.76
C LEU A 106 -2.10 11.97 -4.83
N GLN A 107 -1.17 12.91 -5.02
CA GLN A 107 0.01 12.69 -5.85
C GLN A 107 1.22 12.52 -4.93
N VAL A 108 1.88 11.37 -5.02
CA VAL A 108 3.02 11.00 -4.18
C VAL A 108 4.24 10.75 -5.05
N GLU A 109 5.30 11.48 -4.79
CA GLU A 109 6.63 11.22 -5.34
C GLU A 109 7.34 10.22 -4.42
N ASN A 110 7.63 9.03 -4.94
CA ASN A 110 8.22 7.94 -4.20
C ASN A 110 9.68 7.73 -4.65
N CYS A 111 10.62 8.23 -3.85
CA CYS A 111 12.06 8.10 -4.03
C CYS A 111 12.60 6.94 -3.17
N ASP A 112 13.84 6.49 -3.36
CA ASP A 112 14.38 5.33 -2.65
C ASP A 112 14.30 5.44 -1.11
N SER A 113 14.60 6.61 -0.55
CA SER A 113 14.68 6.84 0.90
C SER A 113 13.53 7.66 1.49
N ILE A 114 12.79 8.41 0.68
CA ILE A 114 11.72 9.32 1.14
C ILE A 114 10.49 9.23 0.24
N ALA A 115 9.32 9.49 0.80
CA ALA A 115 8.10 9.70 0.03
C ALA A 115 7.60 11.13 0.25
N THR A 116 7.33 11.87 -0.83
CA THR A 116 6.90 13.26 -0.76
C THR A 116 5.49 13.41 -1.30
N VAL A 117 4.58 13.96 -0.51
CA VAL A 117 3.23 14.33 -0.97
C VAL A 117 3.32 15.64 -1.75
N LYS A 118 3.07 15.57 -3.06
CA LYS A 118 3.19 16.69 -4.00
C LYS A 118 1.92 17.50 -4.11
N ALA A 119 0.78 16.82 -4.16
CA ALA A 119 -0.53 17.43 -4.36
C ALA A 119 -1.65 16.63 -3.67
N PHE A 120 -2.68 17.36 -3.26
CA PHE A 120 -3.92 16.85 -2.69
C PHE A 120 -5.08 17.59 -3.35
N ASN A 121 -5.98 16.87 -4.02
CA ASN A 121 -7.12 17.45 -4.73
C ASN A 121 -8.41 16.70 -4.39
N TRP A 122 -9.49 17.46 -4.20
CA TRP A 122 -10.85 16.93 -4.15
C TRP A 122 -11.34 16.65 -5.58
N GLU A 123 -11.92 15.48 -5.82
CA GLU A 123 -12.58 15.11 -7.09
C GLU A 123 -14.10 15.22 -6.96
#